data_AF-A0A1Q3WTF2-F1
#
_entry.id   AF-A0A1Q3WTF2-F1
#
_cell.length_a   1.000
_cell.length_b   1.000
_cell.length_c   1.000
_cell.angle_alpha   90.00
_cell.angle_beta   90.00
_cell.angle_gamma   90.00
#
_symmetry.space_group_name_H-M   'P 1'
#
loop_
_entity.id
_entity.type
_entity.pdbx_description
1 polymer ?
#
loop_
_entity_poly.entity_id
_entity_poly.type
_entity_poly.pdbx_seq_one_letter_code
_entity_poly.pdbx_strand_id
1 'polypeptide(L)'
;MRIIKTTLAFLLLGLIAFTACRKHSNATGVPGDAEYFIFGSVGGFCPTVCAQYYKIMGNKLYKSYVDTASHIQYTDSPMPADKYTLALPAMTNFPAWFSLHPNQDVKCANCADMGFIHLEYKRGGQVYQWNIDYPYEGIPAEIQAYIDQVSGIMSNLQ
;
A
#
# COMPACT_ATOMS: atom_id res chain seq x y z
N MET A 1 35.16 -8.74 49.55
CA MET A 1 35.14 -8.22 48.17
C MET A 1 35.56 -9.34 47.20
N ARG A 2 34.61 -9.99 46.49
CA ARG A 2 34.81 -10.80 45.24
C ARG A 2 33.60 -11.74 45.00
N ILE A 3 32.40 -11.19 44.75
CA ILE A 3 31.25 -11.98 44.21
C ILE A 3 30.57 -11.26 43.02
N ILE A 4 30.99 -10.05 42.65
CA ILE A 4 30.21 -9.18 41.74
C ILE A 4 30.59 -9.34 40.25
N LYS A 5 31.61 -10.14 39.90
CA LYS A 5 32.18 -10.11 38.53
C LYS A 5 31.54 -11.07 37.52
N THR A 6 30.81 -12.11 37.94
CA THR A 6 30.29 -13.15 37.03
C THR A 6 28.82 -12.96 36.65
N THR A 7 28.03 -12.20 37.43
CA THR A 7 26.59 -11.99 37.16
C THR A 7 26.33 -10.89 36.13
N LEU A 8 27.28 -9.94 35.95
CA LEU A 8 27.14 -8.85 34.98
C LEU A 8 27.32 -9.31 33.53
N ALA A 9 28.01 -10.44 33.32
CA ALA A 9 28.24 -11.01 31.98
C ALA A 9 26.97 -11.63 31.37
N PHE A 10 26.06 -12.16 32.19
CA PHE A 10 24.81 -12.74 31.71
C PHE A 10 23.74 -11.69 31.38
N LEU A 11 23.79 -10.51 32.02
CA LEU A 11 22.85 -9.41 31.72
C LEU A 11 23.16 -8.71 30.39
N LEU A 12 24.42 -8.72 29.96
CA LEU A 12 24.86 -8.10 28.70
C LEU A 12 24.53 -8.96 27.46
N LEU A 13 24.39 -10.29 27.62
CA LEU A 13 24.09 -11.21 26.53
C LEU A 13 22.59 -11.24 26.15
N GLY A 14 21.71 -10.78 27.05
CA GLY A 14 20.27 -10.66 26.78
C GLY A 14 19.86 -9.44 25.95
N LEU A 15 20.71 -8.40 25.87
CA LEU A 15 20.38 -7.15 25.17
C LEU A 15 20.63 -7.20 23.65
N ILE A 16 21.31 -8.22 23.13
CA ILE A 16 21.66 -8.31 21.70
C ILE A 16 20.55 -8.98 20.87
N ALA A 17 19.62 -9.70 21.53
CA ALA A 17 18.54 -10.45 20.87
C ALA A 17 17.41 -9.58 20.29
N PHE A 18 17.38 -8.27 20.58
CA PHE A 18 16.39 -7.34 20.02
C PHE A 18 16.93 -6.48 18.87
N THR A 19 18.14 -6.77 18.37
CA THR A 19 18.66 -6.07 17.20
C THR A 19 17.99 -6.57 15.92
N ALA A 20 16.84 -5.95 15.66
CA ALA A 20 16.33 -5.63 14.35
C ALA A 20 16.10 -6.81 13.40
N CYS A 21 14.88 -7.35 13.48
CA CYS A 21 14.21 -7.84 12.27
C CYS A 21 14.04 -6.65 11.31
N ARG A 22 15.12 -6.27 10.60
CA ARG A 22 15.02 -5.39 9.45
C ARG A 22 14.35 -6.24 8.39
N LYS A 23 13.02 -6.12 8.28
CA LYS A 23 12.34 -6.54 7.06
C LYS A 23 13.09 -5.84 5.93
N HIS A 24 13.83 -6.59 5.11
CA HIS A 24 14.43 -6.07 3.89
C HIS A 24 13.27 -5.54 3.07
N SER A 25 12.96 -4.24 3.21
CA SER A 25 11.93 -3.63 2.39
C SER A 25 12.56 -3.49 1.01
N ASN A 26 12.19 -4.37 0.10
CA ASN A 26 12.43 -4.18 -1.33
C ASN A 26 11.53 -3.04 -1.87
N ALA A 27 11.17 -2.08 -1.02
CA ALA A 27 10.40 -0.90 -1.36
C ALA A 27 11.30 0.04 -2.14
N THR A 28 10.89 0.33 -3.37
CA THR A 28 11.58 1.27 -4.25
C THR A 28 10.83 2.59 -4.36
N GLY A 29 9.57 2.62 -3.90
CA GLY A 29 8.65 3.71 -4.17
C GLY A 29 8.15 3.67 -5.61
N VAL A 30 7.08 4.41 -5.87
CA VAL A 30 6.65 4.73 -7.24
C VAL A 30 7.77 5.57 -7.89
N PRO A 31 8.03 5.42 -9.21
CA PRO A 31 9.01 6.26 -9.90
C PRO A 31 8.79 7.75 -9.61
N GLY A 32 9.87 8.48 -9.30
CA GLY A 32 9.79 9.88 -8.87
C GLY A 32 9.30 10.85 -9.94
N ASP A 33 9.26 10.42 -11.21
CA ASP A 33 8.71 11.12 -12.36
C ASP A 33 7.27 10.68 -12.72
N ALA A 34 6.60 9.94 -11.82
CA ALA A 34 5.19 9.63 -11.99
C ALA A 34 4.33 10.91 -11.93
N GLU A 35 3.43 11.03 -12.91
CA GLU A 35 2.47 12.13 -13.02
C GLU A 35 1.41 12.05 -11.91
N TYR A 36 0.99 10.83 -11.56
CA TYR A 36 0.11 10.54 -10.43
C TYR A 36 0.27 9.11 -9.95
N PHE A 37 -0.22 8.85 -8.74
CA PHE A 37 -0.43 7.52 -8.18
C PHE A 37 -1.87 7.39 -7.67
N ILE A 38 -2.53 6.27 -7.94
CA ILE A 38 -3.88 5.93 -7.49
C ILE A 38 -3.78 4.65 -6.67
N PHE A 39 -4.51 4.62 -5.55
CA PHE A 39 -4.75 3.41 -4.78
C PHE A 39 -6.20 3.38 -4.32
N GLY A 40 -6.78 2.19 -4.24
CA GLY A 40 -8.17 2.05 -3.85
C GLY A 40 -8.56 0.60 -3.61
N SER A 41 -9.81 0.41 -3.23
CA SER A 41 -10.43 -0.91 -3.16
C SER A 41 -11.80 -0.85 -3.79
N VAL A 42 -12.18 -1.91 -4.50
CA VAL A 42 -13.55 -2.18 -4.96
C VAL A 42 -14.10 -3.31 -4.10
N GLY A 43 -15.31 -3.20 -3.55
CA GLY A 43 -16.02 -4.34 -2.95
C GLY A 43 -16.79 -5.12 -4.02
N GLY A 44 -16.80 -6.45 -3.93
CA GLY A 44 -17.50 -7.29 -4.93
C GLY A 44 -18.99 -7.54 -4.63
N PHE A 45 -19.42 -7.49 -3.36
CA PHE A 45 -20.83 -7.60 -2.95
C PHE A 45 -21.38 -6.26 -2.45
N CYS A 46 -21.79 -5.39 -3.36
CA CYS A 46 -22.41 -4.13 -2.97
C CYS A 46 -23.63 -3.76 -3.82
N PRO A 47 -24.79 -3.49 -3.21
CA PRO A 47 -25.96 -2.99 -3.92
C PRO A 47 -25.83 -1.51 -4.33
N THR A 48 -24.79 -0.81 -3.88
CA THR A 48 -24.45 0.59 -4.19
C THR A 48 -22.96 0.72 -4.51
N VAL A 49 -22.54 1.90 -4.99
CA VAL A 49 -21.14 2.30 -5.18
C VAL A 49 -20.32 1.96 -3.93
N CYS A 50 -19.33 1.08 -4.06
CA CYS A 50 -18.51 0.62 -2.92
C CYS A 50 -17.03 0.46 -3.25
N ALA A 51 -16.56 1.08 -4.32
CA ALA A 51 -15.17 1.40 -4.41
C ALA A 51 -14.85 2.74 -3.79
N GLN A 52 -13.61 2.81 -3.30
CA GLN A 52 -13.01 4.01 -2.77
C GLN A 52 -11.63 4.09 -3.39
N TYR A 53 -11.39 5.17 -4.13
CA TYR A 53 -10.10 5.46 -4.71
C TYR A 53 -9.56 6.78 -4.18
N TYR A 54 -8.25 6.83 -4.10
CA TYR A 54 -7.49 8.00 -3.72
C TYR A 54 -6.42 8.25 -4.76
N LYS A 55 -6.23 9.51 -5.14
CA LYS A 55 -5.21 9.93 -6.11
C LYS A 55 -4.23 10.88 -5.45
N ILE A 56 -2.94 10.55 -5.53
CA ILE A 56 -1.84 11.44 -5.20
C ILE A 56 -1.34 12.09 -6.49
N MET A 57 -1.35 13.42 -6.53
CA MET A 57 -0.87 14.20 -7.67
C MET A 57 -0.40 15.58 -7.19
N GLY A 58 0.81 15.98 -7.55
CA GLY A 58 1.35 17.30 -7.17
C GLY A 58 1.36 17.57 -5.65
N ASN A 59 1.81 16.59 -4.86
CA ASN A 59 1.84 16.65 -3.38
C ASN A 59 0.46 16.89 -2.72
N LYS A 60 -0.61 16.47 -3.38
CA LYS A 60 -1.99 16.56 -2.90
C LYS A 60 -2.65 15.20 -3.00
N LEU A 61 -3.61 14.96 -2.11
CA LEU A 61 -4.45 13.77 -2.10
C LEU A 61 -5.87 14.15 -2.52
N TYR A 62 -6.49 13.37 -3.38
CA TYR A 62 -7.86 13.58 -3.85
C TYR A 62 -8.68 12.31 -3.65
N LYS A 63 -9.93 12.44 -3.21
CA LYS A 63 -10.85 11.32 -2.99
C LYS A 63 -11.74 11.14 -4.21
N SER A 64 -12.10 9.91 -4.56
CA SER A 64 -13.08 9.66 -5.62
C SER A 64 -14.50 10.02 -5.17
N TYR A 65 -15.35 10.47 -6.09
CA TYR A 65 -16.78 10.76 -5.83
C TYR A 65 -17.75 10.14 -6.86
N VAL A 66 -17.25 9.73 -8.04
CA VAL A 66 -17.94 8.82 -8.96
C VAL A 66 -17.08 7.60 -9.11
N ASP A 67 -17.72 6.46 -8.94
CA ASP A 67 -17.07 5.17 -8.94
C ASP A 67 -17.93 4.18 -9.71
N THR A 68 -17.80 4.27 -11.02
CA THR A 68 -18.02 3.11 -11.89
C THR A 68 -16.65 2.57 -12.26
N ALA A 69 -16.52 1.25 -12.36
CA ALA A 69 -15.25 0.58 -12.68
C ALA A 69 -14.59 1.08 -13.98
N SER A 70 -15.32 1.81 -14.83
CA SER A 70 -14.85 2.38 -16.10
C SER A 70 -14.60 3.89 -16.08
N HIS A 71 -15.00 4.61 -15.03
CA HIS A 71 -14.76 6.06 -14.90
C HIS A 71 -14.68 6.47 -13.43
N ILE A 72 -13.45 6.62 -12.94
CA ILE A 72 -13.19 7.17 -11.61
C ILE A 72 -13.06 8.69 -11.73
N GLN A 73 -13.89 9.44 -10.99
CA GLN A 73 -13.76 10.90 -10.88
C GLN A 73 -13.30 11.28 -9.47
N TYR A 74 -12.45 12.30 -9.38
CA TYR A 74 -11.82 12.78 -8.15
C TYR A 74 -12.24 14.19 -7.81
N THR A 75 -12.40 14.48 -6.53
CA THR A 75 -12.78 15.82 -6.05
C THR A 75 -11.86 16.91 -6.61
N ASP A 76 -12.40 18.07 -6.94
CA ASP A 76 -11.59 19.20 -7.42
C ASP A 76 -10.68 19.76 -6.30
N SER A 77 -11.18 19.72 -5.06
CA SER A 77 -10.45 20.15 -3.88
C SER A 77 -9.64 18.99 -3.28
N PRO A 78 -8.37 19.22 -2.90
CA PRO A 78 -7.58 18.20 -2.23
C PRO A 78 -8.08 17.96 -0.81
N MET A 79 -7.84 16.75 -0.31
CA MET A 79 -8.01 16.40 1.10
C MET A 79 -7.02 17.20 1.97
N PRO A 80 -7.32 17.34 3.27
CA PRO A 80 -6.41 17.95 4.25
C PRO A 80 -4.98 17.36 4.25
N ALA A 81 -4.00 18.18 4.63
CA ALA A 81 -2.57 17.84 4.54
C ALA A 81 -2.14 16.67 5.46
N ASP A 82 -2.82 16.49 6.58
CA ASP A 82 -2.66 15.33 7.47
C ASP A 82 -3.10 14.03 6.78
N LYS A 83 -4.21 14.04 6.03
CA LYS A 83 -4.65 12.90 5.21
C LYS A 83 -3.65 12.60 4.08
N TYR A 84 -3.09 13.63 3.43
CA TYR A 84 -1.98 13.43 2.48
C TYR A 84 -0.76 12.77 3.12
N THR A 85 -0.36 13.26 4.30
CA THR A 85 0.79 12.70 5.06
C THR A 85 0.55 11.23 5.42
N LEU A 86 -0.68 10.89 5.80
CA LEU A 86 -1.10 9.51 6.06
C LEU A 86 -1.06 8.62 4.81
N ALA A 87 -1.39 9.17 3.64
CA ALA A 87 -1.42 8.43 2.37
C ALA A 87 -0.05 8.25 1.72
N LEU A 88 0.91 9.13 2.03
CA LEU A 88 2.24 9.16 1.40
C LEU A 88 2.97 7.79 1.42
N PRO A 89 2.92 6.99 2.50
CA PRO A 89 3.52 5.66 2.52
C PRO A 89 2.98 4.68 1.48
N ALA A 90 1.75 4.86 0.98
CA ALA A 90 1.21 4.03 -0.11
C ALA A 90 2.03 4.20 -1.40
N MET A 91 2.52 5.41 -1.66
CA MET A 91 3.37 5.72 -2.81
C MET A 91 4.85 5.46 -2.52
N THR A 92 5.35 5.82 -1.34
CA THR A 92 6.79 5.74 -1.04
C THR A 92 7.26 4.35 -0.66
N ASN A 93 6.38 3.49 -0.14
CA ASN A 93 6.73 2.10 0.19
C ASN A 93 6.40 1.10 -0.93
N PHE A 94 6.13 1.59 -2.15
CA PHE A 94 5.75 0.77 -3.30
C PHE A 94 6.84 -0.30 -3.60
N PRO A 95 6.51 -1.60 -3.58
CA PRO A 95 7.47 -2.68 -3.79
C PRO A 95 8.05 -2.74 -5.21
N ALA A 96 9.33 -3.12 -5.31
CA ALA A 96 9.99 -3.44 -6.59
C ALA A 96 9.25 -4.53 -7.39
N TRP A 97 8.55 -5.43 -6.69
CA TRP A 97 7.78 -6.53 -7.29
C TRP A 97 6.84 -6.04 -8.40
N PHE A 98 6.16 -4.91 -8.20
CA PHE A 98 5.24 -4.36 -9.21
C PHE A 98 5.96 -3.86 -10.46
N SER A 99 7.20 -3.36 -10.32
CA SER A 99 8.01 -2.96 -11.49
C SER A 99 8.48 -4.17 -12.30
N LEU A 100 8.67 -5.33 -11.65
CA LEU A 100 9.04 -6.58 -12.31
C LEU A 100 7.83 -7.30 -12.93
N HIS A 101 6.61 -6.98 -12.49
CA HIS A 101 5.36 -7.60 -12.93
C HIS A 101 4.34 -6.53 -13.35
N PRO A 102 4.65 -5.68 -14.34
CA PRO A 102 3.76 -4.57 -14.72
C PRO A 102 2.46 -5.08 -15.32
N ASN A 103 1.34 -4.42 -15.00
CA ASN A 103 0.02 -4.70 -15.60
C ASN A 103 -0.48 -6.13 -15.39
N GLN A 104 -0.04 -6.77 -14.29
CA GLN A 104 -0.43 -8.13 -13.95
C GLN A 104 -1.49 -8.09 -12.85
N ASP A 105 -2.66 -8.68 -13.12
CA ASP A 105 -3.62 -9.00 -12.08
C ASP A 105 -3.03 -10.06 -11.13
N VAL A 106 -3.07 -9.77 -9.84
CA VAL A 106 -2.60 -10.69 -8.80
C VAL A 106 -3.79 -11.53 -8.38
N LYS A 107 -3.79 -12.79 -8.85
CA LYS A 107 -4.91 -13.75 -8.77
C LYS A 107 -6.04 -13.39 -9.72
N CYS A 108 -7.19 -14.06 -9.54
CA CYS A 108 -8.39 -13.72 -10.27
C CYS A 108 -9.11 -12.60 -9.52
N ALA A 109 -8.77 -11.36 -9.86
CA ALA A 109 -9.45 -10.18 -9.33
C ALA A 109 -10.97 -10.36 -9.51
N ASN A 110 -11.71 -10.34 -8.39
CA ASN A 110 -13.16 -10.53 -8.31
C ASN A 110 -13.72 -11.92 -8.71
N CYS A 111 -12.93 -13.01 -8.73
CA CYS A 111 -13.49 -14.35 -9.03
C CYS A 111 -14.52 -14.85 -8.00
N ALA A 112 -14.43 -14.38 -6.76
CA ALA A 112 -15.31 -14.77 -5.66
C ALA A 112 -16.23 -13.62 -5.20
N ASP A 113 -16.36 -12.55 -6.01
CA ASP A 113 -17.16 -11.36 -5.68
C ASP A 113 -16.78 -10.70 -4.34
N MET A 114 -15.53 -10.85 -3.90
CA MET A 114 -15.06 -10.32 -2.61
C MET A 114 -14.43 -8.93 -2.73
N GLY A 115 -14.21 -8.45 -3.96
CA GLY A 115 -13.54 -7.19 -4.23
C GLY A 115 -12.05 -7.35 -4.57
N PHE A 116 -11.36 -6.22 -4.71
CA PHE A 116 -9.93 -6.18 -4.96
C PHE A 116 -9.34 -4.82 -4.56
N ILE A 117 -8.03 -4.81 -4.30
CA ILE A 117 -7.23 -3.59 -4.19
C ILE A 117 -6.73 -3.21 -5.58
N HIS A 118 -6.91 -1.94 -5.93
CA HIS A 118 -6.42 -1.38 -7.17
C HIS A 118 -5.25 -0.45 -6.89
N LEU A 119 -4.19 -0.57 -7.68
CA LEU A 119 -3.03 0.30 -7.67
C LEU A 119 -2.78 0.76 -9.10
N GLU A 120 -2.45 2.04 -9.28
CA GLU A 120 -2.10 2.57 -10.59
C GLU A 120 -1.10 3.72 -10.45
N TYR A 121 -0.16 3.85 -11.38
CA TYR A 121 0.53 5.11 -11.61
C TYR A 121 0.64 5.42 -13.09
N LYS A 122 0.79 6.69 -13.41
CA LYS A 122 1.09 7.16 -14.75
C LYS A 122 2.47 7.76 -14.83
N ARG A 123 3.24 7.39 -15.85
CA ARG A 123 4.58 7.89 -16.10
C ARG A 123 4.82 8.03 -17.60
N GLY A 124 5.25 9.21 -18.04
CA GLY A 124 5.57 9.46 -19.45
C GLY A 124 4.39 9.16 -20.40
N GLY A 125 3.16 9.47 -19.98
CA GLY A 125 1.97 9.16 -20.76
C GLY A 125 1.46 7.72 -20.64
N GLN A 126 2.22 6.79 -20.09
CA GLN A 126 1.84 5.38 -19.93
C GLN A 126 1.26 5.11 -18.56
N VAL A 127 0.20 4.29 -18.51
CA VAL A 127 -0.46 3.84 -17.28
C VAL A 127 0.03 2.43 -16.92
N TYR A 128 0.38 2.25 -15.66
CA TYR A 128 0.74 0.96 -15.06
C TYR A 128 -0.23 0.68 -13.93
N GLN A 129 -0.90 -0.47 -13.96
CA GLN A 129 -1.97 -0.78 -13.02
C GLN A 129 -1.93 -2.23 -12.54
N TRP A 130 -2.50 -2.49 -11.37
CA TRP A 130 -2.61 -3.81 -10.77
C TRP A 130 -3.93 -3.93 -10.03
N ASN A 131 -4.63 -5.05 -10.23
CA ASN A 131 -5.75 -5.46 -9.38
C ASN A 131 -5.32 -6.66 -8.56
N ILE A 132 -5.45 -6.57 -7.23
CA ILE A 132 -5.01 -7.57 -6.28
C ILE A 132 -6.23 -8.09 -5.52
N ASP A 133 -6.53 -9.37 -5.66
CA ASP A 133 -7.58 -10.03 -4.88
C ASP A 133 -7.17 -10.06 -3.39
N TYR A 134 -7.95 -9.40 -2.52
CA TYR A 134 -7.65 -9.21 -1.10
C TYR A 134 -8.94 -9.23 -0.26
N PRO A 135 -8.95 -9.86 0.94
CA PRO A 135 -7.85 -10.54 1.61
C PRO A 135 -7.80 -12.04 1.25
N TYR A 136 -7.07 -12.41 0.19
CA TYR A 136 -7.01 -13.80 -0.26
C TYR A 136 -5.64 -14.45 -0.05
N GLU A 137 -5.66 -15.77 0.11
CA GLU A 137 -4.47 -16.60 0.18
C GLU A 137 -3.70 -16.58 -1.17
N GLY A 138 -2.37 -16.55 -1.08
CA GLY A 138 -1.49 -16.66 -2.25
C GLY A 138 -1.11 -15.34 -2.93
N ILE A 139 -1.44 -14.18 -2.36
CA ILE A 139 -0.70 -12.94 -2.64
C ILE A 139 0.80 -13.24 -2.43
N PRO A 140 1.71 -12.88 -3.36
CA PRO A 140 3.14 -13.07 -3.18
C PRO A 140 3.64 -12.48 -1.86
N ALA A 141 4.45 -13.23 -1.12
CA ALA A 141 4.92 -12.83 0.21
C ALA A 141 5.67 -11.49 0.19
N GLU A 142 6.26 -11.14 -0.95
CA GLU A 142 6.97 -9.89 -1.23
C GLU A 142 6.07 -8.66 -1.17
N ILE A 143 4.77 -8.79 -1.46
CA ILE A 143 3.84 -7.66 -1.49
C ILE A 143 2.76 -7.70 -0.41
N GLN A 144 2.56 -8.84 0.28
CA GLN A 144 1.52 -8.99 1.32
C GLN A 144 1.49 -7.82 2.32
N ALA A 145 2.63 -7.52 2.95
CA ALA A 145 2.65 -6.46 3.96
C ALA A 145 2.48 -5.05 3.39
N TYR A 146 2.80 -4.83 2.11
CA TYR A 146 2.49 -3.57 1.45
C TYR A 146 0.98 -3.46 1.21
N ILE A 147 0.33 -4.54 0.78
CA ILE A 147 -1.12 -4.57 0.59
C ILE A 147 -1.85 -4.35 1.92
N ASP A 148 -1.40 -4.99 3.01
CA ASP A 148 -1.94 -4.75 4.36
C ASP A 148 -1.79 -3.28 4.78
N GLN A 149 -0.64 -2.67 4.48
CA GLN A 149 -0.38 -1.26 4.74
C GLN A 149 -1.33 -0.35 3.96
N VAL A 150 -1.52 -0.60 2.66
CA VAL A 150 -2.44 0.17 1.81
C VAL A 150 -3.88 0.03 2.31
N SER A 151 -4.31 -1.18 2.67
CA SER A 151 -5.63 -1.40 3.28
C SER A 151 -5.79 -0.61 4.58
N GLY A 152 -4.79 -0.66 5.48
CA GLY A 152 -4.78 0.11 6.72
C GLY A 152 -4.84 1.62 6.49
N ILE A 153 -4.13 2.14 5.49
CA ILE A 153 -4.19 3.56 5.09
C ILE A 153 -5.61 3.94 4.67
N MET A 154 -6.23 3.16 3.77
CA MET A 154 -7.58 3.45 3.28
C MET A 154 -8.63 3.50 4.40
N SER A 155 -8.56 2.58 5.37
CA SER A 155 -9.44 2.57 6.53
C SER A 155 -9.33 3.83 7.40
N ASN A 156 -8.17 4.51 7.38
CA ASN A 156 -7.95 5.75 8.14
C ASN A 156 -8.21 7.03 7.30
N LEU A 157 -8.47 6.89 6.01
CA LEU A 157 -8.79 8.01 5.10
C LEU A 157 -10.29 8.30 4.98
N GLN A 158 -11.14 7.42 5.52
CA GLN A 158 -12.59 7.57 5.53
C GLN A 158 -13.05 8.84 6.26
#